data_AF-A0A6J4SXZ3-F1
#
_entry.id   AF-A0A6J4SXZ3-F1
#
_cell.length_a   1.000
_cell.length_b   1.000
_cell.length_c   1.000
_cell.angle_alpha   90.00
_cell.angle_beta   90.00
_cell.angle_gamma   90.00
#
_symmetry.space_group_name_H-M   'P 1'
#
loop_
_entity.id
_entity.type
_entity.pdbx_description
1 polymer ?
#
loop_
_entity_poly.entity_id
_entity_poly.type
_entity_poly.pdbx_seq_one_letter_code
_entity_poly.pdbx_strand_id
1 'polypeptide(L)'
;MTTIGRFRAPGWWRALLYMPIGVALSIGLVAGIRALIGKPEIFNGSAITTVALLIVPFAFLIGIGCFDYWFRWASGAPTVPEDHSGHGADSWRDYFRVNTDHKVIGIQYICTTFVFFILGGLMAMLIRMELLAPGRQLVDPNTYNSLFSVHASLMIFLFIIPVFAGIANYVIPLMIGAPDMAFPRLNALSFWLLPIAGVMMMASYLAPGGAFATGWTAYAPLSTELPLGQNFFTIAVQFAGASSIATALNFLVTIITMRAPGMTFFRMPLLVWANFSTSLLVVIATPFIAGSQFMVLLD
;
A
#
# COMPACT_ATOMS: atom_id res chain seq x y z
N MET A 1 -15.41 19.47 -19.66
CA MET A 1 -15.64 18.01 -19.57
C MET A 1 -17.07 17.78 -19.08
N THR A 2 -17.89 17.05 -19.84
CA THR A 2 -19.26 16.70 -19.43
C THR A 2 -19.24 15.81 -18.18
N THR A 3 -20.32 15.77 -17.40
CA THR A 3 -20.46 14.93 -16.20
C THR A 3 -20.18 13.46 -16.51
N ILE A 4 -20.68 12.94 -17.63
CA ILE A 4 -20.43 11.56 -18.11
C ILE A 4 -18.95 11.35 -18.47
N GLY A 5 -18.29 12.34 -19.07
CA GLY A 5 -16.87 12.25 -19.42
C GLY A 5 -15.95 12.09 -18.21
N ARG A 6 -16.32 12.64 -17.04
CA ARG A 6 -15.54 12.52 -15.80
C ARG A 6 -15.51 11.10 -15.24
N PHE A 7 -16.57 10.32 -15.48
CA PHE A 7 -16.67 8.94 -15.03
C PHE A 7 -15.94 7.93 -15.94
N ARG A 8 -15.61 8.33 -17.18
CA ARG A 8 -14.81 7.52 -18.11
C ARG A 8 -13.31 7.80 -18.00
N ALA A 9 -12.94 9.03 -17.64
CA ALA A 9 -11.55 9.42 -17.49
C ALA A 9 -10.92 8.83 -16.21
N PRO A 10 -9.61 8.50 -16.23
CA PRO A 10 -8.90 8.07 -15.03
C PRO A 10 -8.97 9.12 -13.92
N GLY A 11 -9.24 8.66 -12.70
CA GLY A 11 -9.25 9.49 -11.51
C GLY A 11 -10.35 9.11 -10.52
N TRP A 12 -10.55 9.96 -9.51
CA TRP A 12 -11.42 9.70 -8.37
C TRP A 12 -12.87 9.37 -8.75
N TRP A 13 -13.45 10.04 -9.76
CA TRP A 13 -14.83 9.75 -10.18
C TRP A 13 -14.99 8.35 -10.78
N ARG A 14 -14.04 7.91 -11.59
CA ARG A 14 -14.03 6.54 -12.12
C ARG A 14 -13.77 5.53 -11.01
N ALA A 15 -12.87 5.83 -10.07
CA ALA A 15 -12.67 4.99 -8.88
C ALA A 15 -13.93 4.83 -8.02
N LEU A 16 -14.71 5.90 -7.83
CA LEU A 16 -15.99 5.85 -7.12
C LEU A 16 -17.02 4.94 -7.81
N LEU A 17 -16.95 4.75 -9.13
CA LEU A 17 -17.78 3.77 -9.83
C LEU A 17 -17.22 2.36 -9.76
N TYR A 18 -15.90 2.21 -9.84
CA TYR A 18 -15.26 0.89 -9.93
C TYR A 18 -15.26 0.17 -8.58
N MET A 19 -15.16 0.87 -7.46
CA MET A 19 -15.20 0.25 -6.14
C MET A 19 -16.52 -0.52 -5.87
N PRO A 20 -17.73 0.06 -6.09
CA PRO A 20 -18.99 -0.69 -6.01
C PRO A 20 -19.06 -1.89 -6.96
N ILE A 21 -18.50 -1.77 -8.17
CA ILE A 21 -18.40 -2.91 -9.10
C ILE A 21 -17.52 -4.01 -8.49
N GLY A 22 -16.39 -3.63 -7.88
CA GLY A 22 -15.52 -4.55 -7.13
C GLY A 22 -16.27 -5.29 -6.03
N VAL A 23 -17.08 -4.57 -5.24
CA VAL A 23 -17.92 -5.17 -4.18
C VAL A 23 -18.93 -6.16 -4.78
N ALA A 24 -19.64 -5.77 -5.85
CA ALA A 24 -20.60 -6.63 -6.52
C ALA A 24 -19.94 -7.90 -7.09
N LEU A 25 -18.73 -7.77 -7.65
CA LEU A 25 -17.91 -8.88 -8.13
C LEU A 25 -17.50 -9.81 -6.97
N SER A 26 -17.10 -9.27 -5.82
CA SER A 26 -16.78 -10.09 -4.64
C SER A 26 -17.99 -10.88 -4.14
N ILE A 27 -19.16 -10.25 -4.09
CA ILE A 27 -20.42 -10.92 -3.71
C ILE A 27 -20.74 -12.03 -4.71
N GLY A 28 -20.73 -11.72 -6.00
CA GLY A 28 -21.05 -12.68 -7.07
C GLY A 28 -20.08 -13.86 -7.11
N LEU A 29 -18.78 -13.61 -6.96
CA LEU A 29 -17.75 -14.65 -6.95
C LEU A 29 -17.92 -15.59 -5.75
N VAL A 30 -18.08 -15.04 -4.55
CA VAL A 30 -18.23 -15.84 -3.34
C VAL A 30 -19.54 -16.62 -3.37
N ALA A 31 -20.65 -15.98 -3.72
CA ALA A 31 -21.94 -16.65 -3.85
C ALA A 31 -21.89 -17.77 -4.91
N GLY A 32 -21.32 -17.50 -6.08
CA GLY A 32 -21.18 -18.47 -7.17
C GLY A 32 -20.35 -19.69 -6.75
N ILE A 33 -19.16 -19.47 -6.19
CA ILE A 33 -18.29 -20.57 -5.74
C ILE A 33 -18.99 -21.38 -4.64
N ARG A 34 -19.58 -20.71 -3.64
CA ARG A 34 -20.25 -21.39 -2.51
C ARG A 34 -21.47 -22.21 -2.95
N ALA A 35 -22.23 -21.72 -3.93
CA ALA A 35 -23.31 -22.48 -4.54
C ALA A 35 -22.78 -23.72 -5.29
N LEU A 36 -21.69 -23.58 -6.05
CA LEU A 36 -21.08 -24.69 -6.80
C LEU A 36 -20.56 -25.81 -5.88
N ILE A 37 -20.01 -25.47 -4.71
CA ILE A 37 -19.52 -26.45 -3.73
C ILE A 37 -20.61 -26.90 -2.73
N GLY A 38 -21.88 -26.51 -2.93
CA GLY A 38 -23.00 -26.95 -2.11
C GLY A 38 -23.00 -26.46 -0.66
N LYS A 39 -22.42 -25.28 -0.38
CA LYS A 39 -22.46 -24.69 0.97
C LYS A 39 -23.87 -24.14 1.27
N PRO A 40 -24.41 -24.35 2.49
CA PRO A 40 -25.77 -23.93 2.84
C PRO A 40 -25.93 -22.40 2.89
N GLU A 41 -24.95 -21.68 3.41
CA GLU A 41 -24.93 -20.21 3.37
C GLU A 41 -24.21 -19.74 2.11
N ILE A 42 -24.96 -19.33 1.09
CA ILE A 42 -24.39 -18.81 -0.16
C ILE A 42 -23.79 -17.41 0.06
N PHE A 43 -24.50 -16.55 0.80
CA PHE A 43 -24.06 -15.20 1.14
C PHE A 43 -23.40 -15.16 2.53
N ASN A 44 -22.11 -15.49 2.60
CA ASN A 44 -21.35 -15.43 3.84
C ASN A 44 -20.57 -14.11 3.93
N GLY A 45 -20.91 -13.27 4.91
CA GLY A 45 -20.34 -11.92 5.05
C GLY A 45 -18.83 -11.88 5.26
N SER A 46 -18.28 -12.78 6.06
CA SER A 46 -16.83 -12.87 6.30
C SER A 46 -16.08 -13.25 5.03
N ALA A 47 -16.54 -14.28 4.30
CA ALA A 47 -15.94 -14.69 3.04
C ALA A 47 -16.01 -13.59 1.97
N ILE A 48 -17.17 -12.92 1.85
CA ILE A 48 -17.36 -11.77 0.94
C ILE A 48 -16.38 -10.65 1.30
N THR A 49 -16.23 -10.34 2.59
CA THR A 49 -15.33 -9.27 3.05
C THR A 49 -13.88 -9.62 2.75
N THR A 50 -13.42 -10.85 3.03
CA THR A 50 -12.06 -11.30 2.71
C THR A 50 -11.75 -11.15 1.22
N VAL A 51 -12.68 -11.55 0.34
CA VAL A 51 -12.50 -11.39 -1.12
C VAL A 51 -12.56 -9.91 -1.52
N ALA A 52 -13.43 -9.11 -0.89
CA ALA A 52 -13.54 -7.67 -1.15
C ALA A 52 -12.26 -6.91 -0.77
N LEU A 53 -11.57 -7.33 0.30
CA LEU A 53 -10.28 -6.77 0.70
C LEU A 53 -9.19 -6.94 -0.37
N LEU A 54 -9.35 -7.87 -1.31
CA LEU A 54 -8.46 -8.00 -2.47
C LEU A 54 -9.02 -7.26 -3.69
N ILE A 55 -10.27 -7.53 -4.07
CA ILE A 55 -10.83 -7.05 -5.34
C ILE A 55 -11.08 -5.53 -5.34
N VAL A 56 -11.61 -4.97 -4.24
CA VAL A 56 -12.00 -3.55 -4.20
C VAL A 56 -10.77 -2.63 -4.31
N PRO A 57 -9.64 -2.90 -3.63
CA PRO A 57 -8.41 -2.16 -3.88
C PRO A 57 -7.92 -2.17 -5.33
N PHE A 58 -7.95 -3.32 -6.01
CA PHE A 58 -7.58 -3.37 -7.43
C PHE A 58 -8.57 -2.60 -8.30
N ALA A 59 -9.86 -2.68 -8.01
CA ALA A 59 -10.88 -1.88 -8.70
C ALA A 59 -10.64 -0.38 -8.50
N PHE A 60 -10.24 0.04 -7.29
CA PHE A 60 -9.83 1.42 -7.01
C PHE A 60 -8.59 1.83 -7.84
N LEU A 61 -7.53 1.03 -7.85
CA LEU A 61 -6.30 1.29 -8.61
C LEU A 61 -6.56 1.40 -10.12
N ILE A 62 -7.40 0.51 -10.65
CA ILE A 62 -7.88 0.58 -12.04
C ILE A 62 -8.67 1.88 -12.23
N GLY A 63 -9.58 2.19 -11.32
CA GLY A 63 -10.40 3.40 -11.37
C GLY A 63 -9.58 4.70 -11.43
N ILE A 64 -8.53 4.83 -10.61
CA ILE A 64 -7.66 6.02 -10.63
C ILE A 64 -6.67 6.04 -11.81
N GLY A 65 -6.50 4.91 -12.52
CA GLY A 65 -5.74 4.83 -13.76
C GLY A 65 -4.34 4.24 -13.63
N CYS A 66 -3.99 3.63 -12.50
CA CYS A 66 -2.70 2.97 -12.35
C CYS A 66 -2.46 1.90 -13.43
N PHE A 67 -3.52 1.22 -13.89
CA PHE A 67 -3.42 0.13 -14.87
C PHE A 67 -3.68 0.51 -16.33
N ASP A 68 -4.05 1.77 -16.61
CA ASP A 68 -4.49 2.19 -17.96
C ASP A 68 -3.43 1.95 -19.02
N TYR A 69 -2.15 2.20 -18.71
CA TYR A 69 -1.05 1.93 -19.62
C TYR A 69 -0.94 0.44 -19.98
N TRP A 70 -0.90 -0.43 -18.97
CA TRP A 70 -0.73 -1.87 -19.19
C TRP A 70 -1.93 -2.47 -19.92
N PHE A 71 -3.15 -2.01 -19.65
CA PHE A 71 -4.33 -2.44 -20.41
C PHE A 71 -4.31 -1.97 -21.86
N ARG A 72 -3.92 -0.72 -22.13
CA ARG A 72 -3.75 -0.24 -23.51
C ARG A 72 -2.72 -1.06 -24.25
N TRP A 73 -1.54 -1.24 -23.65
CA TRP A 73 -0.46 -2.04 -24.22
C TRP A 73 -0.91 -3.49 -24.50
N ALA A 74 -1.55 -4.15 -23.53
CA ALA A 74 -2.04 -5.52 -23.69
C ALA A 74 -3.13 -5.66 -24.77
N SER A 75 -3.96 -4.62 -24.96
CA SER A 75 -4.98 -4.58 -26.02
C SER A 75 -4.44 -4.22 -27.41
N GLY A 76 -3.15 -3.88 -27.54
CA GLY A 76 -2.56 -3.37 -28.79
C GLY A 76 -2.96 -1.93 -29.12
N ALA A 77 -3.63 -1.22 -28.21
CA ALA A 77 -3.99 0.18 -28.39
C ALA A 77 -2.75 1.09 -28.29
N PRO A 78 -2.75 2.26 -28.96
CA PRO A 78 -1.65 3.22 -28.85
C PRO A 78 -1.37 3.61 -27.39
N THR A 79 -0.11 3.46 -27.00
CA THR A 79 0.39 3.90 -25.69
C THR A 79 0.58 5.41 -25.70
N VAL A 80 0.41 6.03 -24.54
CA VAL A 80 0.67 7.46 -24.36
C VAL A 80 2.13 7.59 -23.90
N PRO A 81 2.99 8.29 -24.66
CA PRO A 81 4.36 8.57 -24.23
C PRO A 81 4.37 9.31 -22.90
N GLU A 82 5.38 9.02 -22.07
CA GLU A 82 5.62 9.82 -20.88
C GLU A 82 6.36 11.09 -21.28
N ASP A 83 5.81 12.24 -20.87
CA ASP A 83 6.49 13.50 -21.03
C ASP A 83 7.43 13.70 -19.85
N HIS A 84 8.73 13.55 -20.09
CA HIS A 84 9.79 13.81 -19.11
C HIS A 84 10.41 15.20 -19.30
N SER A 85 9.81 16.09 -20.10
CA SER A 85 10.34 17.44 -20.31
C SER A 85 10.03 18.39 -19.16
N GLY A 86 8.95 18.15 -18.42
CA GLY A 86 8.60 18.83 -17.18
C GLY A 86 8.86 17.93 -15.98
N HIS A 87 9.57 18.44 -14.98
CA HIS A 87 9.79 17.73 -13.72
C HIS A 87 9.12 18.43 -12.54
N GLY A 88 8.43 17.66 -11.70
CA GLY A 88 7.70 18.14 -10.54
C GLY A 88 6.19 18.29 -10.77
N ALA A 89 5.52 18.95 -9.82
CA ALA A 89 4.09 19.21 -9.89
C ALA A 89 3.82 20.64 -10.37
N ASP A 90 2.90 20.79 -11.33
CA ASP A 90 2.43 22.10 -11.80
C ASP A 90 1.27 22.62 -10.92
N SER A 91 0.56 21.70 -10.28
CA SER A 91 -0.57 21.98 -9.40
C SER A 91 -0.57 21.10 -8.17
N TRP A 92 -1.08 21.61 -7.04
CA TRP A 92 -1.31 20.80 -5.84
C TRP A 92 -2.19 19.55 -6.11
N ARG A 93 -3.02 19.59 -7.15
CA ARG A 93 -3.89 18.47 -7.56
C ARG A 93 -3.10 17.26 -8.06
N ASP A 94 -1.86 17.45 -8.50
CA ASP A 94 -1.02 16.39 -9.06
C ASP A 94 -0.60 15.39 -7.97
N TYR A 95 -0.43 15.87 -6.74
CA TYR A 95 -0.17 15.00 -5.57
C TYR A 95 -1.35 14.10 -5.21
N PHE A 96 -2.55 14.38 -5.71
CA PHE A 96 -3.75 13.56 -5.48
C PHE A 96 -4.13 12.72 -6.70
N ARG A 97 -3.22 12.53 -7.66
CA ARG A 97 -3.45 11.75 -8.88
C ARG A 97 -2.26 10.84 -9.15
N VAL A 98 -2.47 9.86 -10.03
CA VAL A 98 -1.36 9.05 -10.55
C VAL A 98 -0.43 9.97 -11.33
N ASN A 99 0.84 10.02 -10.91
CA ASN A 99 1.91 10.78 -11.52
C ASN A 99 3.13 9.87 -11.63
N THR A 100 3.94 10.03 -12.68
CA THR A 100 5.13 9.22 -12.95
C THR A 100 6.42 9.88 -12.49
N ASP A 101 6.42 11.20 -12.24
CA ASP A 101 7.62 11.94 -11.82
C ASP A 101 8.06 11.56 -10.40
N HIS A 102 9.32 11.16 -10.26
CA HIS A 102 9.88 10.71 -8.98
C HIS A 102 9.86 11.76 -7.85
N LYS A 103 9.89 13.05 -8.16
CA LYS A 103 9.81 14.14 -7.17
C LYS A 103 8.39 14.24 -6.65
N VAL A 104 7.39 14.18 -7.53
CA VAL A 104 5.97 14.17 -7.13
C VAL A 104 5.68 12.96 -6.26
N ILE A 105 6.10 11.77 -6.70
CA ILE A 105 5.94 10.52 -5.94
C ILE A 105 6.66 10.58 -4.60
N GLY A 106 7.89 11.13 -4.56
CA GLY A 106 8.63 11.30 -3.31
C GLY A 106 7.86 12.14 -2.27
N ILE A 107 7.27 13.26 -2.70
CA ILE A 107 6.42 14.09 -1.83
C ILE A 107 5.12 13.37 -1.46
N GLN A 108 4.50 12.64 -2.40
CA GLN A 108 3.31 11.82 -2.12
C GLN A 108 3.57 10.82 -0.98
N TYR A 109 4.69 10.10 -1.02
CA TYR A 109 5.12 9.21 0.07
C TYR A 109 5.29 9.98 1.39
N ILE A 110 6.07 11.07 1.40
CA ILE A 110 6.35 11.83 2.62
C ILE A 110 5.06 12.40 3.24
N CYS A 111 4.17 12.99 2.46
CA CYS A 111 2.91 13.51 3.01
C CYS A 111 2.01 12.39 3.53
N THR A 112 1.84 11.31 2.77
CA THR A 112 0.99 10.18 3.15
C THR A 112 1.49 9.49 4.41
N THR A 113 2.79 9.22 4.48
CA THR A 113 3.42 8.51 5.60
C THR A 113 3.37 9.34 6.88
N PHE A 114 3.46 10.68 6.79
CA PHE A 114 3.28 11.57 7.93
C PHE A 114 1.83 11.62 8.44
N VAL A 115 0.83 11.44 7.56
CA VAL A 115 -0.55 11.28 8.01
C VAL A 115 -0.69 10.02 8.88
N PHE A 116 -0.13 8.89 8.44
CA PHE A 116 -0.13 7.66 9.24
C PHE A 116 0.73 7.75 10.50
N PHE A 117 1.83 8.51 10.47
CA PHE A 117 2.61 8.85 11.65
C PHE A 117 1.76 9.56 12.71
N ILE A 118 0.99 10.58 12.33
CA ILE A 118 0.12 11.30 13.25
C ILE A 118 -0.96 10.36 13.78
N LEU A 119 -1.62 9.58 12.91
CA LEU A 119 -2.67 8.63 13.33
C LEU A 119 -2.13 7.59 14.33
N GLY A 120 -1.00 6.96 14.03
CA GLY A 120 -0.37 6.02 14.96
C GLY A 120 0.15 6.72 16.22
N GLY A 121 0.68 7.94 16.12
CA GLY A 121 1.08 8.74 17.28
C GLY A 121 -0.08 9.02 18.23
N LEU A 122 -1.26 9.34 17.70
CA LEU A 122 -2.48 9.52 18.49
C LEU A 122 -2.90 8.21 19.18
N MET A 123 -2.82 7.06 18.49
CA MET A 123 -3.05 5.75 19.13
C MET A 123 -2.05 5.49 20.27
N ALA A 124 -0.78 5.83 20.08
CA ALA A 124 0.22 5.75 21.15
C ALA A 124 -0.14 6.63 22.35
N MET A 125 -0.69 7.83 22.13
CA MET A 125 -1.17 8.68 23.23
C MET A 125 -2.32 8.01 23.99
N LEU A 126 -3.26 7.34 23.31
CA LEU A 126 -4.32 6.58 23.96
C LEU A 126 -3.78 5.41 24.78
N ILE A 127 -2.81 4.66 24.25
CA ILE A 127 -2.12 3.58 24.97
C ILE A 127 -1.46 4.13 26.25
N ARG A 128 -0.74 5.25 26.15
CA ARG A 128 -0.08 5.86 27.31
C ARG A 128 -1.09 6.41 28.31
N MET A 129 -2.23 6.91 27.86
CA MET A 129 -3.29 7.39 28.73
C MET A 129 -3.96 6.26 29.52
N GLU A 130 -4.17 5.08 28.89
CA GLU A 130 -4.63 3.87 29.60
C GLU A 130 -3.64 3.45 30.71
N LEU A 131 -2.34 3.60 30.46
CA LEU A 131 -1.28 3.19 31.39
C LEU A 131 -0.91 4.25 32.45
N LEU A 132 -1.68 5.32 32.61
CA LEU A 132 -1.38 6.39 33.58
C LEU A 132 -1.48 5.93 35.04
N ALA A 133 -2.36 4.96 35.32
CA ALA A 133 -2.54 4.38 36.64
C ALA A 133 -2.86 2.88 36.53
N PRO A 134 -2.55 2.07 37.56
CA PRO A 134 -2.91 0.66 37.58
C PRO A 134 -4.43 0.44 37.49
N GLY A 135 -4.83 -0.67 36.86
CA GLY A 135 -6.23 -0.98 36.60
C GLY A 135 -6.72 -0.37 35.28
N ARG A 136 -7.99 -0.62 34.95
CA ARG A 136 -8.59 -0.18 33.69
C ARG A 136 -9.04 1.28 33.77
N GLN A 137 -8.60 2.12 32.84
CA GLN A 137 -8.87 3.57 32.86
C GLN A 137 -9.86 4.01 31.77
N LEU A 138 -9.60 3.65 30.51
CA LEU A 138 -10.28 4.18 29.32
C LEU A 138 -10.85 3.07 28.43
N VAL A 139 -10.05 2.03 28.16
CA VAL A 139 -10.37 1.02 27.14
C VAL A 139 -10.40 -0.38 27.74
N ASP A 140 -11.16 -1.29 27.12
CA ASP A 140 -11.09 -2.71 27.50
C ASP A 140 -9.79 -3.37 26.99
N PRO A 141 -9.42 -4.54 27.55
CA PRO A 141 -8.22 -5.25 27.12
C PRO A 141 -8.15 -5.56 25.62
N ASN A 142 -9.27 -5.87 24.96
CA ASN A 142 -9.27 -6.14 23.53
C ASN A 142 -8.99 -4.86 22.73
N THR A 143 -9.68 -3.76 23.07
CA THR A 143 -9.42 -2.45 22.46
C THR A 143 -7.98 -1.97 22.70
N TYR A 144 -7.40 -2.22 23.88
CA TYR A 144 -5.99 -1.92 24.15
C TYR A 144 -5.05 -2.71 23.22
N ASN A 145 -5.28 -4.02 23.11
CA ASN A 145 -4.49 -4.88 22.22
C ASN A 145 -4.62 -4.44 20.75
N SER A 146 -5.82 -4.07 20.31
CA SER A 146 -6.03 -3.51 18.98
C SER A 146 -5.30 -2.18 18.76
N LEU A 147 -5.36 -1.25 19.72
CA LEU A 147 -4.62 0.02 19.67
C LEU A 147 -3.12 -0.21 19.52
N PHE A 148 -2.55 -1.09 20.35
CA PHE A 148 -1.14 -1.44 20.28
C PHE A 148 -0.76 -2.06 18.92
N SER A 149 -1.57 -2.99 18.44
CA SER A 149 -1.33 -3.73 17.20
C SER A 149 -1.37 -2.80 15.99
N VAL A 150 -2.43 -2.00 15.85
CA VAL A 150 -2.58 -1.06 14.72
C VAL A 150 -1.55 0.05 14.80
N HIS A 151 -1.28 0.61 15.98
CA HIS A 151 -0.22 1.61 16.18
C HIS A 151 1.12 1.11 15.63
N ALA A 152 1.57 -0.06 16.11
CA ALA A 152 2.88 -0.60 15.74
C ALA A 152 2.96 -0.91 14.24
N SER A 153 1.91 -1.48 13.66
CA SER A 153 1.86 -1.77 12.22
C SER A 153 1.88 -0.50 11.37
N LEU A 154 1.18 0.56 11.77
CA LEU A 154 1.28 1.85 11.08
C LEU A 154 2.68 2.45 11.18
N MET A 155 3.32 2.40 12.35
CA MET A 155 4.67 2.95 12.53
C MET A 155 5.71 2.21 11.68
N ILE A 156 5.59 0.88 11.55
CA ILE A 156 6.55 0.07 10.80
C ILE A 156 6.26 0.13 9.29
N PHE A 157 5.07 -0.32 8.89
CA PHE A 157 4.74 -0.55 7.48
C PHE A 157 4.31 0.72 6.76
N LEU A 158 3.78 1.72 7.47
CA LEU A 158 3.20 2.93 6.88
C LEU A 158 3.95 4.22 7.23
N PHE A 159 4.92 4.19 8.16
CA PHE A 159 5.77 5.33 8.51
C PHE A 159 7.27 5.12 8.25
N ILE A 160 7.94 4.34 9.11
CA ILE A 160 9.41 4.33 9.12
C ILE A 160 10.01 3.76 7.83
N ILE A 161 9.42 2.71 7.26
CA ILE A 161 9.89 2.15 5.98
C ILE A 161 9.55 3.11 4.82
N PRO A 162 8.29 3.58 4.66
CA PRO A 162 7.93 4.38 3.49
C PRO A 162 8.47 5.81 3.50
N VAL A 163 8.74 6.43 4.65
CA VAL A 163 9.31 7.79 4.67
C VAL A 163 10.69 7.82 4.03
N PHE A 164 11.53 6.82 4.27
CA PHE A 164 12.82 6.70 3.60
C PHE A 164 12.67 6.40 2.11
N ALA A 165 11.68 5.58 1.72
CA ALA A 165 11.36 5.38 0.31
C ALA A 165 10.91 6.67 -0.39
N GLY A 166 10.16 7.54 0.30
CA GLY A 166 9.76 8.86 -0.22
C GLY A 166 10.94 9.81 -0.41
N ILE A 167 11.81 9.89 0.60
CA ILE A 167 13.05 10.68 0.50
C ILE A 167 13.91 10.15 -0.64
N ALA A 168 14.13 8.83 -0.71
CA ALA A 168 14.94 8.21 -1.75
C ALA A 168 14.35 8.43 -3.16
N ASN A 169 13.04 8.35 -3.31
CA ASN A 169 12.36 8.65 -4.58
C ASN A 169 12.69 10.07 -5.05
N TYR A 170 12.68 11.03 -4.14
CA TYR A 170 12.98 12.41 -4.47
C TYR A 170 14.46 12.61 -4.81
N VAL A 171 15.37 12.12 -3.97
CA VAL A 171 16.79 12.52 -4.02
C VAL A 171 17.69 11.61 -4.83
N ILE A 172 17.38 10.32 -4.96
CA ILE A 172 18.30 9.35 -5.57
C ILE A 172 18.57 9.65 -7.05
N PRO A 173 17.56 9.87 -7.92
CA PRO A 173 17.82 10.21 -9.31
C PRO A 173 18.70 11.47 -9.44
N LEU A 174 18.45 12.49 -8.60
CA LEU A 174 19.25 13.72 -8.56
C LEU A 174 20.70 13.46 -8.16
N MET A 175 20.92 12.63 -7.13
CA MET A 175 22.25 12.31 -6.61
C MET A 175 23.12 11.53 -7.59
N ILE A 176 22.51 10.74 -8.47
CA ILE A 176 23.24 9.94 -9.47
C ILE A 176 23.21 10.54 -10.87
N GLY A 177 22.55 11.68 -11.06
CA GLY A 177 22.39 12.35 -12.36
C GLY A 177 21.49 11.59 -13.34
N ALA A 178 20.54 10.80 -12.84
CA ALA A 178 19.51 10.16 -13.65
C ALA A 178 18.36 11.15 -13.92
N PRO A 179 17.72 11.10 -15.11
CA PRO A 179 16.57 11.95 -15.42
C PRO A 179 15.33 11.60 -14.59
N ASP A 180 15.11 10.32 -14.32
CA ASP A 180 13.99 9.79 -13.54
C ASP A 180 14.37 8.39 -13.02
N MET A 181 13.41 7.71 -12.38
CA MET A 181 13.49 6.30 -12.01
C MET A 181 13.42 5.39 -13.25
N ALA A 182 14.00 4.19 -13.16
CA ALA A 182 14.05 3.22 -14.26
C ALA A 182 12.66 2.73 -14.72
N PHE A 183 11.71 2.63 -13.79
CA PHE A 183 10.33 2.24 -14.07
C PHE A 183 9.33 3.25 -13.47
N PRO A 184 9.10 4.41 -14.12
CA PRO A 184 8.25 5.48 -13.57
C PRO A 184 6.81 5.04 -13.26
N ARG A 185 6.18 4.25 -14.13
CA ARG A 185 4.82 3.71 -13.89
C ARG A 185 4.75 2.72 -12.74
N LEU A 186 5.75 1.85 -12.63
CA LEU A 186 5.85 0.92 -11.52
C LEU A 186 6.05 1.69 -10.21
N ASN A 187 6.81 2.79 -10.26
CA ASN A 187 6.99 3.70 -9.14
C ASN A 187 5.66 4.29 -8.68
N ALA A 188 4.86 4.81 -9.62
CA ALA A 188 3.55 5.35 -9.35
C ALA A 188 2.62 4.31 -8.72
N LEU A 189 2.56 3.10 -9.30
CA LEU A 189 1.79 1.99 -8.73
C LEU A 189 2.27 1.63 -7.32
N SER A 190 3.59 1.56 -7.10
CA SER A 190 4.17 1.24 -5.80
C SER A 190 3.70 2.22 -4.72
N PHE A 191 3.66 3.53 -5.04
CA PHE A 191 3.08 4.51 -4.12
C PHE A 191 1.62 4.23 -3.81
N TRP A 192 0.76 4.07 -4.82
CA TRP A 192 -0.69 3.94 -4.62
C TRP A 192 -1.13 2.64 -3.91
N LEU A 193 -0.28 1.60 -3.88
CA LEU A 193 -0.50 0.42 -3.06
C LEU A 193 -0.38 0.72 -1.54
N LEU A 194 0.41 1.72 -1.14
CA LEU A 194 0.68 2.01 0.26
C LEU A 194 -0.51 2.67 1.00
N PRO A 195 -1.18 3.74 0.48
CA PRO A 195 -2.39 4.29 1.09
C PRO A 195 -3.49 3.24 1.27
N ILE A 196 -3.61 2.30 0.33
CA ILE A 196 -4.57 1.19 0.41
C ILE A 196 -4.28 0.32 1.64
N ALA A 197 -3.02 -0.08 1.84
CA ALA A 197 -2.63 -0.87 3.01
C ALA A 197 -2.95 -0.13 4.31
N GLY A 198 -2.64 1.17 4.39
CA GLY A 198 -2.91 1.98 5.58
C GLY A 198 -4.40 2.16 5.85
N VAL A 199 -5.21 2.44 4.81
CA VAL A 199 -6.67 2.51 4.94
C VAL A 199 -7.24 1.17 5.40
N MET A 200 -6.72 0.05 4.89
CA MET A 200 -7.17 -1.28 5.29
C MET A 200 -6.83 -1.60 6.75
N MET A 201 -5.61 -1.28 7.21
CA MET A 201 -5.24 -1.43 8.62
C MET A 201 -6.13 -0.57 9.53
N MET A 202 -6.47 0.66 9.14
CA MET A 202 -7.39 1.52 9.88
C MET A 202 -8.83 1.00 9.85
N ALA A 203 -9.30 0.51 8.70
CA ALA A 203 -10.64 -0.02 8.53
C ALA A 203 -10.88 -1.31 9.32
N SER A 204 -9.81 -1.98 9.80
CA SER A 204 -9.94 -3.16 10.65
C SER A 204 -10.77 -2.89 11.92
N TYR A 205 -10.79 -1.66 12.45
CA TYR A 205 -11.66 -1.30 13.59
C TYR A 205 -13.15 -1.40 13.29
N LEU A 206 -13.53 -1.34 12.01
CA LEU A 206 -14.91 -1.47 11.56
C LEU A 206 -15.31 -2.94 11.33
N ALA A 207 -14.36 -3.88 11.46
CA ALA A 207 -14.64 -5.29 11.31
C ALA A 207 -15.46 -5.81 12.52
N PRO A 208 -16.36 -6.80 12.31
CA PRO A 208 -17.01 -7.49 13.41
C PRO A 208 -15.98 -8.10 14.37
N GLY A 209 -16.10 -7.80 15.66
CA GLY A 209 -15.13 -8.23 16.68
C GLY A 209 -13.96 -7.25 16.91
N GLY A 210 -13.89 -6.17 16.14
CA GLY A 210 -12.85 -5.13 16.27
C GLY A 210 -11.63 -5.35 15.38
N ALA A 211 -10.65 -4.46 15.50
CA ALA A 211 -9.39 -4.53 14.78
C ALA A 211 -8.54 -5.72 15.23
N PHE A 212 -7.54 -6.08 14.41
CA PHE A 212 -6.58 -7.12 14.78
C PHE A 212 -5.88 -6.79 16.11
N ALA A 213 -5.74 -7.80 16.96
CA ALA A 213 -5.30 -7.66 18.35
C ALA A 213 -4.15 -8.62 18.71
N THR A 214 -3.38 -9.05 17.71
CA THR A 214 -2.28 -10.03 17.83
C THR A 214 -0.89 -9.41 17.98
N GLY A 215 -0.81 -8.09 18.09
CA GLY A 215 0.43 -7.33 17.91
C GLY A 215 0.85 -7.27 16.43
N TRP A 216 1.83 -6.41 16.13
CA TRP A 216 2.38 -6.30 14.77
C TRP A 216 3.15 -7.56 14.31
N THR A 217 3.55 -8.40 15.26
CA THR A 217 4.25 -9.67 15.00
C THR A 217 3.31 -10.79 14.55
N ALA A 218 2.02 -10.71 14.90
CA ALA A 218 0.97 -11.63 14.45
C ALA A 218 1.34 -13.13 14.58
N TYR A 219 1.83 -13.53 15.76
CA TYR A 219 2.23 -14.92 16.02
C TYR A 219 1.04 -15.90 15.94
N ALA A 220 1.26 -17.04 15.27
CA ALA A 220 0.39 -18.20 15.36
C ALA A 220 0.55 -18.91 16.73
N PRO A 221 -0.51 -19.56 17.27
CA PRO A 221 -1.83 -19.73 16.66
C PRO A 221 -2.77 -18.52 16.83
N LEU A 222 -2.41 -17.52 17.64
CA LEU A 222 -3.33 -16.40 17.91
C LEU A 222 -3.77 -15.68 16.63
N SER A 223 -2.88 -15.52 15.65
CA SER A 223 -3.21 -14.88 14.37
C SER A 223 -4.10 -15.70 13.44
N THR A 224 -4.32 -17.00 13.68
CA THR A 224 -5.23 -17.85 12.89
C THR A 224 -6.59 -18.01 13.56
N GLU A 225 -6.68 -17.72 14.86
CA GLU A 225 -7.91 -17.84 15.64
C GLU A 225 -8.70 -16.52 15.79
N LEU A 226 -8.13 -15.39 15.37
CA LEU A 226 -8.76 -14.08 15.58
C LEU A 226 -9.92 -13.75 14.62
N PRO A 227 -10.84 -12.85 15.03
CA PRO A 227 -11.93 -12.36 14.18
C PRO A 227 -11.46 -11.67 12.89
N LEU A 228 -12.43 -11.33 12.04
CA LEU A 228 -12.23 -10.79 10.69
C LEU A 228 -11.25 -9.60 10.60
N GLY A 229 -11.08 -8.81 11.67
CA GLY A 229 -10.08 -7.73 11.73
C GLY A 229 -8.65 -8.18 11.44
N GLN A 230 -8.29 -9.43 11.74
CA GLN A 230 -6.99 -10.02 11.40
C GLN A 230 -6.76 -10.10 9.89
N ASN A 231 -7.80 -10.43 9.11
CA ASN A 231 -7.69 -10.49 7.64
C ASN A 231 -7.38 -9.13 7.02
N PHE A 232 -7.88 -8.03 7.61
CA PHE A 232 -7.53 -6.68 7.16
C PHE A 232 -6.04 -6.43 7.30
N PHE A 233 -5.43 -6.81 8.43
CA PHE A 233 -3.98 -6.69 8.62
C PHE A 233 -3.20 -7.59 7.65
N THR A 234 -3.56 -8.88 7.61
CA THR A 234 -2.86 -9.88 6.80
C THR A 234 -2.88 -9.52 5.31
N ILE A 235 -4.00 -9.03 4.79
CA ILE A 235 -4.11 -8.57 3.39
C ILE A 235 -3.42 -7.20 3.21
N ALA A 236 -3.53 -6.27 4.16
CA ALA A 236 -2.86 -4.97 4.07
C ALA A 236 -1.33 -5.12 3.96
N VAL A 237 -0.75 -6.07 4.69
CA VAL A 237 0.68 -6.38 4.62
C VAL A 237 1.08 -6.83 3.20
N GLN A 238 0.20 -7.49 2.45
CA GLN A 238 0.47 -7.84 1.05
C GLN A 238 0.59 -6.60 0.16
N PHE A 239 -0.32 -5.63 0.33
CA PHE A 239 -0.28 -4.37 -0.42
C PHE A 239 0.96 -3.54 -0.05
N ALA A 240 1.28 -3.43 1.23
CA ALA A 240 2.49 -2.74 1.70
C ALA A 240 3.78 -3.46 1.25
N GLY A 241 3.80 -4.79 1.29
CA GLY A 241 4.92 -5.60 0.84
C GLY A 241 5.15 -5.48 -0.67
N ALA A 242 4.09 -5.55 -1.48
CA ALA A 242 4.16 -5.35 -2.93
C ALA A 242 4.64 -3.94 -3.29
N SER A 243 4.16 -2.91 -2.59
CA SER A 243 4.67 -1.53 -2.67
C SER A 243 6.18 -1.52 -2.44
N SER A 244 6.63 -2.05 -1.29
CA SER A 244 8.03 -2.06 -0.88
C SER A 244 8.95 -2.78 -1.86
N ILE A 245 8.56 -3.98 -2.33
CA ILE A 245 9.34 -4.76 -3.30
C ILE A 245 9.45 -4.02 -4.63
N ALA A 246 8.35 -3.49 -5.16
CA ALA A 246 8.35 -2.76 -6.43
C ALA A 246 9.22 -1.50 -6.35
N THR A 247 9.13 -0.73 -5.26
CA THR A 247 9.96 0.44 -5.03
C THR A 247 11.45 0.07 -4.92
N ALA A 248 11.79 -0.98 -4.16
CA ALA A 248 13.17 -1.42 -3.98
C ALA A 248 13.79 -1.94 -5.29
N LEU A 249 13.07 -2.72 -6.08
CA LEU A 249 13.51 -3.15 -7.41
C LEU A 249 13.77 -1.95 -8.32
N ASN A 250 12.87 -0.96 -8.30
CA ASN A 250 13.03 0.25 -9.10
C ASN A 250 14.28 1.04 -8.69
N PHE A 251 14.55 1.19 -7.38
CA PHE A 251 15.80 1.80 -6.91
C PHE A 251 17.04 1.03 -7.35
N LEU A 252 17.04 -0.30 -7.21
CA LEU A 252 18.19 -1.13 -7.62
C LEU A 252 18.50 -0.93 -9.09
N VAL A 253 17.50 -1.04 -9.97
CA VAL A 253 17.71 -0.88 -11.41
C VAL A 253 18.16 0.54 -11.73
N THR A 254 17.51 1.56 -11.18
CA THR A 254 17.90 2.97 -11.37
C THR A 254 19.36 3.22 -10.98
N ILE A 255 19.78 2.74 -9.80
CA ILE A 255 21.15 2.90 -9.30
C ILE A 255 22.15 2.11 -10.17
N ILE A 256 21.80 0.92 -10.65
CA ILE A 256 22.73 0.09 -11.43
C ILE A 256 22.90 0.65 -12.85
N THR A 257 21.82 1.05 -13.51
CA THR A 257 21.81 1.27 -14.97
C THR A 257 21.74 2.72 -15.41
N MET A 258 21.34 3.67 -14.53
CA MET A 258 21.04 5.05 -14.93
C MET A 258 21.98 6.12 -14.33
N ARG A 259 23.08 5.71 -13.69
CA ARG A 259 24.09 6.66 -13.18
C ARG A 259 24.71 7.47 -14.30
N ALA A 260 25.05 8.72 -13.97
CA ALA A 260 25.76 9.61 -14.87
C ALA A 260 27.08 8.98 -15.38
N PRO A 261 27.44 9.23 -16.66
CA PRO A 261 28.70 8.73 -17.22
C PRO A 261 29.91 9.09 -16.36
N GLY A 262 30.75 8.11 -16.06
CA GLY A 262 31.96 8.28 -15.22
C GLY A 262 31.75 8.12 -13.71
N MET A 263 30.50 7.97 -13.23
CA MET A 263 30.20 7.63 -11.85
C MET A 263 30.29 6.11 -11.62
N THR A 264 31.41 5.66 -11.05
CA THR A 264 31.55 4.27 -10.58
C THR A 264 30.80 4.05 -9.27
N PHE A 265 30.54 2.79 -8.91
CA PHE A 265 29.88 2.45 -7.63
C PHE A 265 30.55 3.13 -6.43
N PHE A 266 31.88 3.08 -6.32
CA PHE A 266 32.61 3.70 -5.20
C PHE A 266 32.68 5.23 -5.23
N ARG A 267 32.10 5.88 -6.25
CA ARG A 267 31.96 7.34 -6.34
C ARG A 267 30.54 7.82 -6.04
N MET A 268 29.59 6.91 -5.78
CA MET A 268 28.23 7.27 -5.41
C MET A 268 28.19 7.88 -4.00
N PRO A 269 27.28 8.84 -3.72
CA PRO A 269 27.05 9.33 -2.37
C PRO A 269 26.67 8.22 -1.39
N LEU A 270 27.03 8.37 -0.11
CA LEU A 270 26.75 7.37 0.92
C LEU A 270 25.26 7.05 1.08
N LEU A 271 24.38 8.05 0.89
CA LEU A 271 22.93 7.82 0.94
C LEU A 271 22.47 6.89 -0.20
N VAL A 272 23.06 7.00 -1.39
CA VAL A 272 22.76 6.12 -2.52
C VAL A 272 23.23 4.70 -2.22
N TRP A 273 24.40 4.55 -1.62
CA TRP A 273 24.89 3.25 -1.14
C TRP A 273 23.99 2.62 -0.07
N ALA A 274 23.59 3.40 0.93
CA ALA A 274 22.67 2.93 1.96
C ALA A 274 21.35 2.46 1.34
N ASN A 275 20.76 3.25 0.43
CA ASN A 275 19.54 2.88 -0.26
C ASN A 275 19.71 1.64 -1.16
N PHE A 276 20.85 1.49 -1.83
CA PHE A 276 21.19 0.30 -2.60
C PHE A 276 21.20 -0.95 -1.72
N SER A 277 21.89 -0.91 -0.58
CA SER A 277 21.94 -2.01 0.38
C SER A 277 20.57 -2.33 0.98
N THR A 278 19.81 -1.32 1.40
CA THR A 278 18.45 -1.50 1.92
C THR A 278 17.53 -2.12 0.86
N SER A 279 17.59 -1.64 -0.38
CA SER A 279 16.76 -2.17 -1.46
C SER A 279 17.07 -3.63 -1.76
N LEU A 280 18.34 -4.03 -1.70
CA LEU A 280 18.73 -5.44 -1.84
C LEU A 280 18.13 -6.30 -0.73
N LEU A 281 18.19 -5.85 0.53
CA LEU A 281 17.61 -6.56 1.66
C LEU A 281 16.08 -6.67 1.54
N VAL A 282 15.40 -5.61 1.09
CA VAL A 282 13.93 -5.60 0.92
C VAL A 282 13.50 -6.63 -0.13
N VAL A 283 14.16 -6.68 -1.29
CA VAL A 283 13.81 -7.64 -2.36
C VAL A 283 13.98 -9.09 -1.89
N ILE A 284 14.93 -9.36 -1.00
CA ILE A 284 15.18 -10.71 -0.47
C ILE A 284 14.24 -11.03 0.70
N ALA A 285 14.04 -10.11 1.64
CA ALA A 285 13.39 -10.39 2.92
C ALA A 285 11.86 -10.18 2.91
N THR A 286 11.36 -9.15 2.22
CA THR A 286 9.92 -8.84 2.21
C THR A 286 9.04 -9.95 1.63
N PRO A 287 9.46 -10.74 0.63
CA PRO A 287 8.72 -11.91 0.19
C PRO A 287 8.45 -12.95 1.30
N PHE A 288 9.33 -13.08 2.29
CA PHE A 288 9.09 -13.99 3.42
C PHE A 288 7.99 -13.48 4.35
N ILE A 289 7.89 -12.16 4.55
CA ILE A 289 6.78 -11.54 5.30
C ILE A 289 5.46 -11.76 4.55
N ALA A 290 5.46 -11.52 3.24
CA ALA A 290 4.28 -11.79 2.40
C ALA A 290 3.87 -13.27 2.46
N GLY A 291 4.83 -14.18 2.35
CA GLY A 291 4.62 -15.63 2.43
C GLY A 291 4.03 -16.09 3.77
N SER A 292 4.56 -15.60 4.89
CA SER A 292 4.03 -15.96 6.21
C SER A 292 2.60 -15.46 6.41
N GLN A 293 2.28 -14.26 5.94
CA GLN A 293 0.92 -13.73 5.99
C GLN A 293 -0.03 -14.50 5.06
N PHE A 294 0.43 -14.98 3.91
CA PHE A 294 -0.39 -15.87 3.08
C PHE A 294 -0.69 -17.20 3.77
N MET A 295 0.27 -17.76 4.51
CA MET A 295 0.02 -18.98 5.28
C MET A 295 -1.04 -18.74 6.36
N VAL A 296 -0.94 -17.64 7.11
CA VAL A 296 -1.96 -17.25 8.12
C VAL A 296 -3.35 -17.02 7.49
N LEU A 297 -3.42 -16.47 6.28
CA LEU A 297 -4.69 -16.22 5.59
C LEU A 297 -5.39 -17.51 5.12
N LEU A 298 -4.62 -18.57 4.88
CA LEU A 298 -5.09 -19.83 4.29
C LEU A 298 -5.22 -20.98 5.30
N ASP A 299 -4.76 -20.77 6.54
CA ASP A 299 -4.93 -21.67 7.68
C ASP A 299 -6.34 -21.52 8.28
#